data_AF-A0A2V8Z3P1-F1
#
_entry.id   AF-A0A2V8Z3P1-F1
#
_cell.length_a   1.000
_cell.length_b   1.000
_cell.length_c   1.000
_cell.angle_alpha   90.00
_cell.angle_beta   90.00
_cell.angle_gamma   90.00
#
_symmetry.space_group_name_H-M   'P 1'
#
loop_
_entity.id
_entity.type
_entity.pdbx_description
1 polymer ?
#
loop_
_entity_poly.entity_id
_entity_poly.type
_entity_poly.pdbx_seq_one_letter_code
_entity_poly.pdbx_strand_id
1 'polypeptide(L)'
;MRLTMIMLRRLSLSCVCRATLIASLVFFSLAAVAGENPVRYLRFDEVQETLRLNADSGLPGSEIQQSEAWDAWIRAQDAEVRGRVDRGIEDSISNLILYGTSFTSLPRVESVESAASESGDLAPATVARIHALATALPSGAKNERVRFVRDFLERKRIARDSVEQYFAENLRRFVAEQAAYQKKLQDAAKDAEPSAVYLARGTLFEARGLSVDTSLLPNFALEETLRAMIRKGALKTGTTHRIAVVGPGLDFTDKRDGYDFYPLQTLQPFAVLEMVARLGLGKAEEVRVVCMDLNSAVVAHVQKLAERGRAGRPYTVQLPRDPRAQWSPEAISYWKNFGDILGSPVKPLPVPATLGGVVVRAVAIGPQFTAHVEMYNANIVAQTVDLPPGQGFDLVVATNVLVYYDRFQQALAMANIARMLDRGGIFLANNVLPSQHTGGLEYLGRRTTPFTPSGAYGDDVLVYRRR
;
A
#
# COMPACT_ATOMS: atom_id res chain seq x y z
N MET A 1 -9.81 63.35 -71.93
CA MET A 1 -11.27 63.10 -71.97
C MET A 1 -11.76 63.08 -70.52
N ARG A 2 -12.18 64.23 -69.99
CA ARG A 2 -13.60 64.61 -69.74
C ARG A 2 -14.32 63.57 -68.86
N LEU A 3 -14.41 63.82 -67.54
CA LEU A 3 -15.54 64.51 -66.82
C LEU A 3 -16.51 63.44 -66.29
N THR A 4 -17.01 63.38 -65.04
CA THR A 4 -17.47 64.37 -64.03
C THR A 4 -17.72 63.55 -62.73
N MET A 5 -17.63 63.98 -61.46
CA MET A 5 -18.44 64.96 -60.71
C MET A 5 -17.97 64.84 -59.22
N ILE A 6 -17.38 65.84 -58.54
CA ILE A 6 -18.02 66.86 -57.64
C ILE A 6 -18.82 66.19 -56.49
N MET A 7 -18.73 66.48 -55.18
CA MET A 7 -18.09 67.49 -54.31
C MET A 7 -18.34 67.10 -52.82
N LEU A 8 -17.51 67.60 -51.89
CA LEU A 8 -17.78 68.07 -50.50
C LEU A 8 -18.78 67.26 -49.61
N ARG A 9 -18.52 66.89 -48.34
CA ARG A 9 -18.28 67.78 -47.17
C ARG A 9 -18.25 66.92 -45.87
N ARG A 10 -17.31 67.27 -44.96
CA ARG A 10 -17.40 67.33 -43.48
C ARG A 10 -17.80 66.07 -42.68
N LEU A 11 -16.85 65.50 -41.93
CA LEU A 11 -16.50 65.81 -40.51
C LEU A 11 -17.48 65.23 -39.48
N SER A 12 -17.06 64.12 -38.86
CA SER A 12 -17.36 63.71 -37.48
C SER A 12 -16.48 62.48 -37.21
N LEU A 13 -15.37 62.59 -36.46
CA LEU A 13 -15.29 62.19 -35.03
C LEU A 13 -15.88 60.77 -34.82
N SER A 14 -15.18 59.73 -34.39
CA SER A 14 -14.07 59.63 -33.41
C SER A 14 -13.56 58.18 -33.38
N CYS A 15 -12.51 57.94 -32.58
CA CYS A 15 -11.97 56.64 -32.16
C CYS A 15 -10.98 55.95 -33.10
N VAL A 16 -9.77 56.55 -33.11
CA VAL A 16 -8.54 55.92 -32.60
C VAL A 16 -8.75 54.48 -32.07
N CYS A 17 -8.11 53.51 -32.72
CA CYS A 17 -7.35 52.40 -32.11
C CYS A 17 -6.93 51.40 -33.19
N ARG A 18 -5.97 51.79 -34.05
CA ARG A 18 -5.16 50.86 -34.86
C ARG A 18 -3.73 50.90 -34.34
N ALA A 19 -3.50 50.22 -33.23
CA ALA A 19 -2.16 49.90 -32.74
C ALA A 19 -2.28 48.77 -31.71
N THR A 20 -2.28 47.51 -32.19
CA THR A 20 -1.77 46.30 -31.50
C THR A 20 -2.16 45.05 -32.31
N LEU A 21 -1.51 44.87 -33.45
CA LEU A 21 -1.26 43.54 -33.99
C LEU A 21 0.27 43.38 -33.94
N ILE A 22 0.75 42.23 -33.47
CA ILE A 22 2.15 41.92 -33.08
C ILE A 22 2.47 42.23 -31.61
N ALA A 23 1.75 41.58 -30.70
CA ALA A 23 2.24 41.24 -29.35
C ALA A 23 1.40 40.08 -28.79
N SER A 24 1.28 38.99 -29.54
CA SER A 24 0.41 37.86 -29.13
C SER A 24 0.89 36.55 -29.73
N LEU A 25 2.19 36.23 -29.61
CA LEU A 25 2.69 34.91 -30.01
C LEU A 25 4.01 34.52 -29.33
N VAL A 26 4.23 34.96 -28.09
CA VAL A 26 5.12 34.27 -27.14
C VAL A 26 4.58 34.50 -25.73
N PHE A 27 3.35 34.03 -25.45
CA PHE A 27 3.07 33.59 -24.09
C PHE A 27 3.74 32.21 -24.01
N PHE A 28 4.95 32.20 -23.46
CA PHE A 28 5.50 30.98 -22.87
C PHE A 28 4.49 30.53 -21.82
N SER A 29 3.53 29.72 -22.22
CA SER A 29 2.91 28.77 -21.33
C SER A 29 4.02 27.80 -20.94
N LEU A 30 4.86 28.21 -19.99
CA LEU A 30 5.28 27.29 -18.94
C LEU A 30 3.98 26.88 -18.24
N ALA A 31 3.24 25.96 -18.87
CA ALA A 31 2.66 24.90 -18.10
C ALA A 31 3.86 24.34 -17.34
N ALA A 32 3.95 24.68 -16.06
CA ALA A 32 4.74 23.88 -15.15
C ALA A 32 4.25 22.46 -15.42
N VAL A 33 5.10 21.66 -16.09
CA VAL A 33 5.15 20.25 -15.77
C VAL A 33 5.34 20.29 -14.27
N ALA A 34 4.27 20.07 -13.51
CA ALA A 34 4.31 20.03 -12.07
C ALA A 34 5.37 18.97 -11.78
N GLY A 35 6.58 19.42 -11.46
CA GLY A 35 7.70 18.54 -11.26
C GLY A 35 7.29 17.60 -10.15
N GLU A 36 7.19 16.30 -10.47
CA GLU A 36 7.08 15.29 -9.45
C GLU A 36 8.21 15.56 -8.44
N ASN A 37 7.84 15.77 -7.18
CA ASN A 37 8.83 16.02 -6.14
C ASN A 37 9.83 14.86 -6.17
N PRO A 38 11.13 15.12 -6.38
CA PRO A 38 12.05 14.05 -6.74
C PRO A 38 12.19 13.06 -5.59
N VAL A 39 12.06 11.76 -5.90
CA VAL A 39 12.47 10.70 -4.98
C VAL A 39 13.98 10.67 -4.93
N ARG A 40 14.56 10.78 -3.72
CA ARG A 40 16.01 10.68 -3.52
C ARG A 40 16.34 9.87 -2.27
N TYR A 41 17.59 9.41 -2.18
CA TYR A 41 18.10 8.77 -0.96
C TYR A 41 18.18 9.77 0.21
N LEU A 42 17.98 9.24 1.42
CA LEU A 42 18.27 9.94 2.67
C LEU A 42 19.76 10.29 2.74
N ARG A 43 20.06 11.54 3.07
CA ARG A 43 21.43 12.03 3.21
C ARG A 43 21.92 11.85 4.63
N PHE A 44 23.24 11.83 4.81
CA PHE A 44 23.86 11.61 6.10
C PHE A 44 23.46 12.65 7.16
N ASP A 45 23.41 13.93 6.79
CA ASP A 45 22.98 15.03 7.67
C ASP A 45 21.53 14.87 8.15
N GLU A 46 20.67 14.22 7.36
CA GLU A 46 19.28 13.97 7.70
C GLU A 46 19.08 12.82 8.68
N VAL A 47 20.07 11.92 8.83
CA VAL A 47 19.96 10.70 9.65
C VAL A 47 20.87 10.69 10.87
N GLN A 48 21.66 11.75 11.11
CA GLN A 48 22.65 11.79 12.20
C GLN A 48 22.03 11.54 13.57
N GLU A 49 20.83 12.06 13.84
CA GLU A 49 20.14 11.80 15.10
C GLU A 49 19.79 10.31 15.25
N THR A 50 19.25 9.69 14.19
CA THR A 50 18.90 8.27 14.19
C THR A 50 20.12 7.38 14.38
N LEU A 51 21.24 7.69 13.69
CA LEU A 51 22.52 6.99 13.86
C LEU A 51 23.02 7.12 15.30
N ARG A 52 23.04 8.34 15.86
CA ARG A 52 23.48 8.57 17.25
C ARG A 52 22.62 7.80 18.27
N LEU A 53 21.31 7.74 18.06
CA LEU A 53 20.38 7.02 18.96
C LEU A 53 20.53 5.50 18.90
N ASN A 54 21.06 4.96 17.80
CA ASN A 54 21.17 3.52 17.54
C ASN A 54 22.62 3.03 17.44
N ALA A 55 23.61 3.87 17.73
CA ALA A 55 25.04 3.54 17.56
C ALA A 55 25.45 2.25 18.29
N ASP A 56 24.89 2.02 19.49
CA ASP A 56 25.19 0.86 20.33
C ASP A 56 24.23 -0.33 20.09
N SER A 57 23.37 -0.26 19.07
CA SER A 57 22.36 -1.31 18.81
C SER A 57 22.95 -2.60 18.22
N GLY A 58 24.15 -2.53 17.64
CA GLY A 58 24.78 -3.65 16.92
C GLY A 58 24.04 -4.07 15.64
N LEU A 59 23.10 -3.25 15.15
CA LEU A 59 22.36 -3.52 13.92
C LEU A 59 23.16 -3.03 12.70
N PRO A 60 23.07 -3.73 11.55
CA PRO A 60 23.82 -3.35 10.36
C PRO A 60 23.61 -1.87 9.98
N GLY A 61 24.72 -1.13 9.84
CA GLY A 61 24.71 0.28 9.42
C GLY A 61 24.42 1.30 10.52
N SER A 62 24.07 0.88 11.74
CA SER A 62 23.72 1.82 12.82
C SER A 62 24.93 2.62 13.34
N GLU A 63 26.14 2.11 13.14
CA GLU A 63 27.40 2.71 13.63
C GLU A 63 28.09 3.65 12.64
N ILE A 64 27.53 3.84 11.42
CA ILE A 64 28.16 4.64 10.36
C ILE A 64 28.33 6.10 10.81
N GLN A 65 29.56 6.63 10.73
CA GLN A 65 29.91 8.00 11.14
C GLN A 65 30.29 8.94 9.98
N GLN A 66 30.30 8.45 8.73
CA GLN A 66 30.81 9.20 7.58
C GLN A 66 29.80 9.23 6.43
N SER A 67 29.70 10.38 5.75
CA SER A 67 28.72 10.60 4.68
C SER A 67 28.89 9.66 3.49
N GLU A 68 30.13 9.39 3.06
CA GLU A 68 30.38 8.50 1.92
C GLU A 68 30.00 7.05 2.23
N ALA A 69 30.34 6.58 3.43
CA ALA A 69 29.96 5.26 3.91
C ALA A 69 28.44 5.11 4.02
N TRP A 70 27.74 6.16 4.48
CA TRP A 70 26.28 6.20 4.52
C TRP A 70 25.66 6.11 3.13
N ASP A 71 26.13 6.93 2.18
CA ASP A 71 25.61 6.94 0.81
C ASP A 71 25.79 5.58 0.12
N ALA A 72 26.91 4.90 0.35
CA ALA A 72 27.14 3.55 -0.13
C ALA A 72 26.19 2.54 0.53
N TRP A 73 26.08 2.58 1.87
CA TRP A 73 25.25 1.66 2.63
C TRP A 73 23.77 1.78 2.28
N ILE A 74 23.21 3.01 2.25
CA ILE A 74 21.77 3.21 2.02
C ILE A 74 21.32 2.74 0.63
N ARG A 75 22.20 2.86 -0.37
CA ARG A 75 21.97 2.35 -1.74
C ARG A 75 22.05 0.83 -1.80
N ALA A 76 23.02 0.24 -1.13
CA ALA A 76 23.14 -1.21 -1.03
C ALA A 76 21.92 -1.81 -0.31
N GLN A 77 21.47 -1.18 0.77
CA GLN A 77 20.27 -1.58 1.50
C GLN A 77 19.00 -1.45 0.67
N ASP A 78 18.84 -0.37 -0.10
CA ASP A 78 17.71 -0.25 -1.03
C ASP A 78 17.72 -1.37 -2.09
N ALA A 79 18.89 -1.66 -2.66
CA ALA A 79 19.02 -2.76 -3.62
C ALA A 79 18.70 -4.13 -2.98
N GLU A 80 19.14 -4.36 -1.74
CA GLU A 80 18.84 -5.58 -0.98
C GLU A 80 17.34 -5.73 -0.71
N VAL A 81 16.70 -4.68 -0.19
CA VAL A 81 15.25 -4.65 0.10
C VAL A 81 14.44 -4.86 -1.18
N ARG A 82 14.83 -4.21 -2.28
CA ARG A 82 14.20 -4.44 -3.60
C ARG A 82 14.42 -5.86 -4.11
N GLY A 83 15.55 -6.49 -3.79
CA GLY A 83 15.81 -7.90 -4.06
C GLY A 83 14.84 -8.85 -3.35
N ARG A 84 14.26 -8.44 -2.21
CA ARG A 84 13.26 -9.23 -1.45
C ARG A 84 11.85 -9.18 -2.05
N VAL A 85 11.60 -8.33 -3.05
CA VAL A 85 10.29 -8.26 -3.75
C VAL A 85 9.95 -9.59 -4.41
N ASP A 86 10.92 -10.21 -5.09
CA ASP A 86 10.69 -11.50 -5.78
C ASP A 86 10.26 -12.58 -4.80
N ARG A 87 10.88 -12.63 -3.62
CA ARG A 87 10.50 -13.57 -2.55
C ARG A 87 9.07 -13.31 -2.04
N GLY A 88 8.64 -12.06 -2.03
CA GLY A 88 7.25 -11.71 -1.69
C GLY A 88 6.26 -12.20 -2.73
N ILE A 89 6.60 -12.09 -4.02
CA ILE A 89 5.81 -12.65 -5.12
C ILE A 89 5.74 -14.18 -5.01
N GLU A 90 6.85 -14.84 -4.74
CA GLU A 90 6.92 -16.28 -4.50
C GLU A 90 5.97 -16.71 -3.37
N ASP A 91 5.94 -15.99 -2.25
CA ASP A 91 5.00 -16.25 -1.14
C ASP A 91 3.53 -16.07 -1.59
N SER A 92 3.23 -15.04 -2.36
CA SER A 92 1.89 -14.80 -2.92
C SER A 92 1.47 -15.91 -3.91
N ILE A 93 2.41 -16.46 -4.69
CA ILE A 93 2.17 -17.63 -5.56
C ILE A 93 1.87 -18.86 -4.70
N SER A 94 2.58 -19.09 -3.60
CA SER A 94 2.27 -20.17 -2.66
C SER A 94 0.85 -20.05 -2.12
N ASN A 95 0.41 -18.85 -1.70
CA ASN A 95 -0.99 -18.63 -1.28
C ASN A 95 -1.99 -18.89 -2.41
N LEU A 96 -1.68 -18.47 -3.65
CA LEU A 96 -2.51 -18.77 -4.81
C LEU A 96 -2.63 -20.30 -5.01
N ILE A 97 -1.52 -21.04 -4.94
CA ILE A 97 -1.55 -22.49 -5.04
C ILE A 97 -2.43 -23.09 -3.95
N LEU A 98 -2.29 -22.68 -2.69
CA LEU A 98 -3.04 -23.27 -1.57
C LEU A 98 -4.54 -22.93 -1.59
N TYR A 99 -4.88 -21.68 -1.93
CA TYR A 99 -6.23 -21.15 -1.68
C TYR A 99 -6.98 -20.69 -2.92
N GLY A 100 -6.29 -20.45 -4.03
CA GLY A 100 -6.90 -19.92 -5.25
C GLY A 100 -7.93 -20.86 -5.87
N THR A 101 -8.92 -20.27 -6.53
CA THR A 101 -10.04 -20.98 -7.16
C THR A 101 -10.18 -20.67 -8.65
N SER A 102 -9.46 -19.66 -9.12
CA SER A 102 -9.60 -19.14 -10.48
C SER A 102 -8.84 -19.94 -11.55
N PHE A 103 -7.91 -20.82 -11.14
CA PHE A 103 -7.13 -21.68 -12.04
C PHE A 103 -7.49 -23.17 -11.92
N THR A 104 -8.30 -23.56 -10.95
CA THR A 104 -8.64 -24.97 -10.68
C THR A 104 -9.95 -25.12 -9.92
N SER A 105 -10.63 -26.26 -10.09
CA SER A 105 -11.80 -26.66 -9.30
C SER A 105 -11.45 -27.57 -8.11
N LEU A 106 -10.17 -27.88 -7.90
CA LEU A 106 -9.74 -28.68 -6.75
C LEU A 106 -10.11 -28.01 -5.42
N PRO A 107 -10.43 -28.78 -4.38
CA PRO A 107 -10.61 -28.24 -3.03
C PRO A 107 -9.41 -27.40 -2.59
N ARG A 108 -9.67 -26.37 -1.78
CA ARG A 108 -8.61 -25.58 -1.13
C ARG A 108 -7.88 -26.44 -0.10
N VAL A 109 -6.61 -26.15 0.10
CA VAL A 109 -5.87 -26.66 1.26
C VAL A 109 -6.40 -25.95 2.50
N GLU A 110 -6.66 -26.69 3.58
CA GLU A 110 -7.32 -26.15 4.78
C GLU A 110 -6.48 -25.08 5.49
N SER A 111 -5.17 -25.34 5.59
CA SER A 111 -4.21 -24.43 6.18
C SER A 111 -2.80 -24.67 5.64
N VAL A 112 -1.87 -23.74 5.87
CA VAL A 112 -0.46 -23.91 5.47
C VAL A 112 0.16 -25.13 6.15
N GLU A 113 -0.21 -25.42 7.39
CA GLU A 113 0.26 -26.58 8.16
C GLU A 113 -0.18 -27.90 7.53
N SER A 114 -1.33 -27.94 6.88
CA SER A 114 -1.81 -29.13 6.15
C SER A 114 -1.18 -29.28 4.75
N ALA A 115 -0.41 -28.29 4.29
CA ALA A 115 0.16 -28.30 2.95
C ALA A 115 1.35 -29.27 2.79
N ALA A 116 2.01 -29.63 3.89
CA ALA A 116 3.11 -30.58 3.95
C ALA A 116 3.04 -31.44 5.22
N SER A 117 3.68 -32.61 5.19
CA SER A 117 3.91 -33.44 6.38
C SER A 117 4.92 -32.80 7.33
N GLU A 118 5.05 -33.35 8.54
CA GLU A 118 6.11 -32.97 9.48
C GLU A 118 7.53 -33.20 8.92
N SER A 119 7.70 -34.17 8.01
CA SER A 119 8.96 -34.41 7.30
C SER A 119 9.26 -33.37 6.20
N GLY A 120 8.31 -32.47 5.89
CA GLY A 120 8.43 -31.47 4.84
C GLY A 120 8.00 -31.94 3.44
N ASP A 121 7.42 -33.14 3.34
CA ASP A 121 6.89 -33.66 2.08
C ASP A 121 5.52 -33.03 1.78
N LEU A 122 5.35 -32.50 0.56
CA LEU A 122 4.11 -31.84 0.18
C LEU A 122 2.95 -32.85 0.15
N ALA A 123 1.81 -32.46 0.73
CA ALA A 123 0.61 -33.29 0.73
C ALA A 123 0.12 -33.56 -0.71
N PRO A 124 -0.52 -34.71 -1.00
CA PRO A 124 -1.01 -35.03 -2.34
C PRO A 124 -1.96 -33.96 -2.91
N ALA A 125 -2.79 -33.35 -2.07
CA ALA A 125 -3.67 -32.25 -2.45
C ALA A 125 -2.89 -31.00 -2.90
N THR A 126 -1.79 -30.67 -2.22
CA THR A 126 -0.88 -29.57 -2.59
C THR A 126 -0.21 -29.85 -3.92
N VAL A 127 0.30 -31.07 -4.13
CA VAL A 127 0.94 -31.48 -5.39
C VAL A 127 -0.03 -31.40 -6.57
N ALA A 128 -1.28 -31.88 -6.39
CA ALA A 128 -2.31 -31.76 -7.43
C ALA A 128 -2.61 -30.31 -7.82
N ARG A 129 -2.56 -29.39 -6.85
CA ARG A 129 -2.77 -27.95 -7.09
C ARG A 129 -1.58 -27.27 -7.74
N ILE A 130 -0.35 -27.68 -7.43
CA ILE A 130 0.87 -27.27 -8.17
C ILE A 130 0.72 -27.60 -9.65
N HIS A 131 0.38 -28.86 -9.95
CA HIS A 131 0.17 -29.33 -11.32
C HIS A 131 -0.95 -28.53 -12.03
N ALA A 132 -2.05 -28.27 -11.32
CA ALA A 132 -3.16 -27.49 -11.87
C ALA A 132 -2.74 -26.05 -12.22
N LEU A 133 -1.96 -25.37 -11.37
CA LEU A 133 -1.46 -24.02 -11.68
C LEU A 133 -0.49 -24.05 -12.87
N ALA A 134 0.45 -24.99 -12.89
CA ALA A 134 1.41 -25.13 -13.99
C ALA A 134 0.70 -25.36 -15.34
N THR A 135 -0.33 -26.20 -15.36
CA THR A 135 -1.16 -26.46 -16.53
C THR A 135 -2.00 -25.25 -16.96
N ALA A 136 -2.35 -24.36 -16.04
CA ALA A 136 -3.11 -23.15 -16.33
C ALA A 136 -2.26 -22.01 -16.93
N LEU A 137 -0.93 -22.02 -16.77
CA LEU A 137 -0.05 -20.93 -17.24
C LEU A 137 -0.17 -20.62 -18.74
N PRO A 138 -0.21 -21.61 -19.66
CA PRO A 138 -0.31 -21.33 -21.10
C PRO A 138 -1.65 -20.73 -21.53
N SER A 139 -2.75 -21.14 -20.87
CA SER A 139 -4.13 -20.71 -21.18
C SER A 139 -4.59 -19.51 -20.35
N GLY A 140 -3.79 -19.07 -19.38
CA GLY A 140 -4.11 -18.06 -18.38
C GLY A 140 -4.32 -16.64 -18.88
N ALA A 141 -4.36 -16.38 -20.19
CA ALA A 141 -4.46 -15.03 -20.76
C ALA A 141 -5.68 -14.22 -20.26
N LYS A 142 -6.74 -14.88 -19.78
CA LYS A 142 -7.95 -14.24 -19.23
C LYS A 142 -7.89 -14.01 -17.71
N ASN A 143 -6.92 -14.59 -17.01
CA ASN A 143 -6.77 -14.50 -15.57
C ASN A 143 -5.53 -13.66 -15.23
N GLU A 144 -5.76 -12.49 -14.63
CA GLU A 144 -4.69 -11.53 -14.34
C GLU A 144 -3.61 -12.10 -13.41
N ARG A 145 -3.99 -12.89 -12.41
CA ARG A 145 -3.06 -13.54 -11.47
C ARG A 145 -2.24 -14.62 -12.15
N VAL A 146 -2.86 -15.47 -12.98
CA VAL A 146 -2.12 -16.51 -13.72
C VAL A 146 -1.16 -15.89 -14.74
N ARG A 147 -1.56 -14.80 -15.42
CA ARG A 147 -0.62 -14.02 -16.25
C ARG A 147 0.52 -13.46 -15.43
N PHE A 148 0.23 -12.88 -14.26
CA PHE A 148 1.25 -12.36 -13.37
C PHE A 148 2.27 -13.44 -12.96
N VAL A 149 1.81 -14.65 -12.61
CA VAL A 149 2.70 -15.78 -12.30
C VAL A 149 3.56 -16.15 -13.51
N ARG A 150 2.96 -16.25 -14.70
CA ARG A 150 3.70 -16.55 -15.94
C ARG A 150 4.77 -15.50 -16.21
N ASP A 151 4.41 -14.22 -16.19
CA ASP A 151 5.33 -13.11 -16.48
C ASP A 151 6.46 -13.05 -15.43
N PHE A 152 6.16 -13.40 -14.16
CA PHE A 152 7.17 -13.58 -13.11
C PHE A 152 8.16 -14.71 -13.42
N LEU A 153 7.66 -15.90 -13.79
CA LEU A 153 8.50 -17.06 -14.13
C LEU A 153 9.37 -16.79 -15.37
N GLU A 154 8.84 -16.11 -16.38
CA GLU A 154 9.56 -15.68 -17.58
C GLU A 154 10.70 -14.72 -17.22
N ARG A 155 10.44 -13.72 -16.38
CA ARG A 155 11.46 -12.79 -15.87
C ARG A 155 12.56 -13.52 -15.08
N LYS A 156 12.19 -14.52 -14.29
CA LYS A 156 13.12 -15.38 -13.52
C LYS A 156 13.85 -16.42 -14.40
N ARG A 157 13.48 -16.52 -15.69
CA ARG A 157 14.02 -17.50 -16.64
C ARG A 157 13.84 -18.95 -16.18
N ILE A 158 12.72 -19.23 -15.52
CA ILE A 158 12.38 -20.60 -15.12
C ILE A 158 11.96 -21.38 -16.36
N ALA A 159 12.63 -22.50 -16.63
CA ALA A 159 12.31 -23.37 -17.76
C ALA A 159 10.92 -24.00 -17.56
N ARG A 160 10.19 -24.22 -18.67
CA ARG A 160 8.79 -24.69 -18.62
C ARG A 160 8.65 -26.05 -17.95
N ASP A 161 9.60 -26.94 -18.16
CA ASP A 161 9.71 -28.27 -17.56
C ASP A 161 10.15 -28.24 -16.09
N SER A 162 10.65 -27.11 -15.58
CA SER A 162 11.03 -26.92 -14.18
C SER A 162 9.98 -26.18 -13.34
N VAL A 163 8.86 -25.75 -13.92
CA VAL A 163 7.85 -24.92 -13.23
C VAL A 163 7.27 -25.62 -11.99
N GLU A 164 6.86 -26.89 -12.14
CA GLU A 164 6.28 -27.63 -11.02
C GLU A 164 7.30 -27.85 -9.90
N GLN A 165 8.54 -28.16 -10.25
CA GLN A 165 9.63 -28.29 -9.29
C GLN A 165 9.87 -26.97 -8.55
N TYR A 166 9.93 -25.86 -9.26
CA TYR A 166 10.10 -24.52 -8.67
C TYR A 166 8.96 -24.18 -7.70
N PHE A 167 7.71 -24.44 -8.08
CA PHE A 167 6.56 -24.26 -7.16
C PHE A 167 6.64 -25.17 -5.94
N ALA A 168 7.04 -26.43 -6.11
CA ALA A 168 7.18 -27.37 -5.00
C ALA A 168 8.29 -26.95 -4.02
N GLU A 169 9.46 -26.56 -4.51
CA GLU A 169 10.56 -26.05 -3.69
C GLU A 169 10.16 -24.79 -2.93
N ASN A 170 9.50 -23.85 -3.62
CA ASN A 170 9.00 -22.64 -3.00
C ASN A 170 7.94 -22.92 -1.91
N LEU A 171 7.03 -23.86 -2.13
CA LEU A 171 6.03 -24.24 -1.14
C LEU A 171 6.65 -24.92 0.08
N ARG A 172 7.62 -25.81 -0.09
CA ARG A 172 8.35 -26.42 1.04
C ARG A 172 9.02 -25.36 1.91
N ARG A 173 9.72 -24.41 1.27
CA ARG A 173 10.31 -23.25 1.95
C ARG A 173 9.24 -22.45 2.70
N PHE A 174 8.16 -22.08 2.02
CA PHE A 174 7.08 -21.28 2.57
C PHE A 174 6.45 -21.92 3.81
N VAL A 175 6.15 -23.22 3.76
CA VAL A 175 5.60 -23.98 4.89
C VAL A 175 6.58 -24.03 6.06
N ALA A 176 7.85 -24.33 5.81
CA ALA A 176 8.88 -24.38 6.85
C ALA A 176 9.07 -23.03 7.55
N GLU A 177 9.06 -21.93 6.78
CA GLU A 177 9.14 -20.58 7.33
C GLU A 177 7.90 -20.23 8.17
N GLN A 178 6.68 -20.56 7.71
CA GLN A 178 5.47 -20.35 8.51
C GLN A 178 5.52 -21.13 9.84
N ALA A 179 5.97 -22.38 9.82
CA ALA A 179 6.14 -23.18 11.04
C ALA A 179 7.16 -22.54 12.00
N ALA A 180 8.28 -22.05 11.49
CA ALA A 180 9.29 -21.35 12.29
C ALA A 180 8.74 -20.06 12.93
N TYR A 181 7.92 -19.29 12.20
CA TYR A 181 7.27 -18.10 12.74
C TYR A 181 6.26 -18.42 13.84
N GLN A 182 5.42 -19.44 13.65
CA GLN A 182 4.49 -19.88 14.68
C GLN A 182 5.22 -20.33 15.93
N LYS A 183 6.32 -21.08 15.77
CA LYS A 183 7.18 -21.47 16.89
C LYS A 183 7.77 -20.26 17.62
N LYS A 184 8.32 -19.27 16.90
CA LYS A 184 8.85 -18.03 17.50
C LYS A 184 7.79 -17.30 18.34
N LEU A 185 6.55 -17.23 17.85
CA LEU A 185 5.44 -16.61 18.59
C LEU A 185 5.02 -17.44 19.81
N GLN A 186 4.97 -18.77 19.70
CA GLN A 186 4.65 -19.67 20.81
C GLN A 186 5.72 -19.60 21.91
N ASP A 187 7.00 -19.57 21.53
CA ASP A 187 8.11 -19.48 22.47
C ASP A 187 8.11 -18.11 23.17
N ALA A 188 7.87 -17.02 22.44
CA ALA A 188 7.69 -15.69 23.04
C ALA A 188 6.47 -15.62 23.98
N ALA A 189 5.39 -16.36 23.71
CA ALA A 189 4.20 -16.40 24.55
C ALA A 189 4.38 -17.22 25.83
N LYS A 190 5.40 -18.09 25.89
CA LYS A 190 5.81 -18.83 27.10
C LYS A 190 6.77 -18.02 27.97
N ASP A 191 7.32 -16.93 27.46
CA ASP A 191 8.15 -16.02 28.23
C ASP A 191 7.32 -15.36 29.35
N ALA A 192 7.93 -15.18 30.52
CA ALA A 192 7.27 -14.59 31.68
C ALA A 192 6.98 -13.09 31.46
N GLU A 193 7.72 -12.44 30.56
CA GLU A 193 7.58 -11.03 30.23
C GLU A 193 6.53 -10.81 29.13
N PRO A 194 5.37 -10.18 29.42
CA PRO A 194 4.32 -9.94 28.42
C PRO A 194 4.81 -9.09 27.23
N SER A 195 5.87 -8.29 27.43
CA SER A 195 6.47 -7.43 26.40
C SER A 195 7.23 -8.21 25.32
N ALA A 196 7.68 -9.45 25.60
CA ALA A 196 8.46 -10.27 24.67
C ALA A 196 7.68 -10.64 23.40
N VAL A 197 6.40 -10.99 23.54
CA VAL A 197 5.50 -11.27 22.40
C VAL A 197 5.35 -10.05 21.50
N TYR A 198 5.21 -8.85 22.09
CA TYR A 198 5.07 -7.61 21.33
C TYR A 198 6.35 -7.26 20.57
N LEU A 199 7.51 -7.46 21.19
CA LEU A 199 8.79 -7.24 20.53
C LEU A 199 9.02 -8.23 19.38
N ALA A 200 8.72 -9.52 19.59
CA ALA A 200 8.83 -10.56 18.56
C ALA A 200 7.89 -10.31 17.37
N ARG A 201 6.68 -9.80 17.61
CA ARG A 201 5.74 -9.38 16.56
C ARG A 201 6.25 -8.19 15.76
N GLY A 202 6.99 -7.27 16.38
CA GLY A 202 7.46 -6.03 15.77
C GLY A 202 8.45 -6.22 14.60
N THR A 203 9.22 -7.31 14.58
CA THR A 203 10.16 -7.66 13.50
C THR A 203 9.88 -9.05 12.92
N LEU A 204 8.65 -9.56 13.08
CA LEU A 204 8.28 -10.94 12.75
C LEU A 204 8.64 -11.34 11.31
N PHE A 205 8.62 -10.39 10.37
CA PHE A 205 8.83 -10.63 8.95
C PHE A 205 10.11 -9.97 8.40
N GLU A 206 11.07 -9.63 9.26
CA GLU A 206 12.34 -8.98 8.85
C GLU A 206 13.10 -9.77 7.78
N ALA A 207 13.07 -11.10 7.83
CA ALA A 207 13.73 -11.97 6.86
C ALA A 207 12.82 -12.42 5.71
N ARG A 208 11.54 -12.04 5.72
CA ARG A 208 10.53 -12.51 4.76
C ARG A 208 10.56 -11.71 3.46
N GLY A 209 10.06 -12.30 2.38
CA GLY A 209 9.70 -11.56 1.18
C GLY A 209 8.65 -10.48 1.44
N LEU A 210 8.74 -9.37 0.70
CA LEU A 210 7.83 -8.24 0.84
C LEU A 210 6.48 -8.56 0.20
N SER A 211 5.49 -8.87 1.04
CA SER A 211 4.13 -9.16 0.60
C SER A 211 3.51 -7.97 -0.13
N VAL A 212 2.77 -8.26 -1.20
CA VAL A 212 1.94 -7.26 -1.88
C VAL A 212 0.54 -7.13 -1.28
N ASP A 213 0.04 -8.16 -0.58
CA ASP A 213 -1.37 -8.23 -0.19
C ASP A 213 -1.87 -7.00 0.59
N THR A 214 -3.11 -6.61 0.30
CA THR A 214 -3.87 -5.58 1.01
C THR A 214 -5.18 -6.18 1.51
N SER A 215 -5.69 -5.71 2.66
CA SER A 215 -6.93 -6.21 3.23
C SER A 215 -7.74 -5.08 3.86
N LEU A 216 -9.07 -5.28 3.93
CA LEU A 216 -9.99 -4.22 4.36
C LEU A 216 -9.89 -3.92 5.86
N LEU A 217 -9.76 -4.95 6.70
CA LEU A 217 -9.91 -4.85 8.16
C LEU A 217 -8.84 -3.98 8.87
N PRO A 218 -7.57 -3.95 8.46
CA PRO A 218 -6.62 -2.97 9.00
C PRO A 218 -7.13 -1.54 8.90
N ASN A 219 -7.84 -1.18 7.84
CA ASN A 219 -8.40 0.16 7.66
C ASN A 219 -9.59 0.45 8.60
N PHE A 220 -10.33 -0.57 9.01
CA PHE A 220 -11.32 -0.45 10.09
C PHE A 220 -10.65 -0.08 11.42
N ALA A 221 -9.51 -0.70 11.74
CA ALA A 221 -8.74 -0.35 12.94
C ALA A 221 -8.18 1.08 12.90
N LEU A 222 -7.75 1.55 11.72
CA LEU A 222 -7.34 2.95 11.52
C LEU A 222 -8.50 3.92 11.81
N GLU A 223 -9.68 3.65 11.25
CA GLU A 223 -10.86 4.50 11.43
C GLU A 223 -11.29 4.56 12.90
N GLU A 224 -11.34 3.41 13.58
CA GLU A 224 -11.66 3.35 15.00
C GLU A 224 -10.65 4.12 15.87
N THR A 225 -9.38 4.11 15.46
CA THR A 225 -8.31 4.84 16.14
C THR A 225 -8.47 6.34 15.97
N LEU A 226 -8.65 6.84 14.75
CA LEU A 226 -8.86 8.27 14.51
C LEU A 226 -10.17 8.76 15.14
N ARG A 227 -11.24 7.98 15.08
CA ARG A 227 -12.51 8.27 15.78
C ARG A 227 -12.31 8.43 17.28
N ALA A 228 -11.52 7.55 17.89
CA ALA A 228 -11.18 7.66 19.31
C ALA A 228 -10.35 8.92 19.62
N MET A 229 -9.42 9.30 18.74
CA MET A 229 -8.62 10.52 18.93
C MET A 229 -9.44 11.80 18.79
N ILE A 230 -10.36 11.87 17.83
CA ILE A 230 -11.30 12.99 17.68
C ILE A 230 -12.13 13.15 18.96
N ARG A 231 -12.68 12.06 19.50
CA ARG A 231 -13.44 12.08 20.77
C ARG A 231 -12.62 12.60 21.95
N LYS A 232 -11.30 12.39 21.94
CA LYS A 232 -10.36 12.89 22.96
C LYS A 232 -9.88 14.33 22.69
N GLY A 233 -10.34 14.99 21.63
CA GLY A 233 -9.88 16.32 21.22
C GLY A 233 -8.44 16.35 20.72
N ALA A 234 -7.85 15.18 20.39
CA ALA A 234 -6.45 15.08 19.96
C ALA A 234 -6.25 15.40 18.47
N LEU A 235 -7.33 15.50 17.69
CA LEU A 235 -7.31 15.83 16.27
C LEU A 235 -8.30 16.96 15.98
N LYS A 236 -7.89 17.86 15.09
CA LYS A 236 -8.76 18.92 14.56
C LYS A 236 -9.47 18.41 13.31
N THR A 237 -10.72 18.78 13.14
CA THR A 237 -11.50 18.48 11.94
C THR A 237 -11.19 19.48 10.82
N GLY A 238 -11.36 19.06 9.56
CA GLY A 238 -11.20 19.90 8.39
C GLY A 238 -9.76 20.38 8.08
N THR A 239 -8.73 19.75 8.67
CA THR A 239 -7.32 20.13 8.47
C THR A 239 -6.55 19.21 7.55
N THR A 240 -7.12 18.09 7.12
CA THR A 240 -6.43 17.12 6.25
C THR A 240 -6.63 17.53 4.79
N HIS A 241 -5.52 17.81 4.10
CA HIS A 241 -5.45 18.18 2.69
C HIS A 241 -4.53 17.25 1.89
N ARG A 242 -3.55 16.61 2.54
CA ARG A 242 -2.64 15.67 1.88
C ARG A 242 -2.43 14.43 2.73
N ILE A 243 -2.70 13.26 2.15
CA ILE A 243 -2.46 11.97 2.79
C ILE A 243 -1.39 11.19 2.03
N ALA A 244 -0.56 10.44 2.78
CA ALA A 244 0.32 9.43 2.23
C ALA A 244 -0.10 8.03 2.70
N VAL A 245 -0.18 7.11 1.75
CA VAL A 245 -0.33 5.67 2.00
C VAL A 245 0.95 4.98 1.58
N VAL A 246 1.73 4.57 2.58
CA VAL A 246 2.95 3.77 2.38
C VAL A 246 2.53 2.31 2.32
N GLY A 247 2.87 1.63 1.23
CA GLY A 247 2.50 0.24 0.99
C GLY A 247 0.99 0.07 0.79
N PRO A 248 0.36 0.70 -0.22
CA PRO A 248 -1.09 0.57 -0.46
C PRO A 248 -1.52 -0.88 -0.78
N GLY A 249 -0.55 -1.70 -1.19
CA GLY A 249 -0.72 -3.10 -1.53
C GLY A 249 -1.57 -3.35 -2.78
N LEU A 250 -1.57 -4.61 -3.18
CA LEU A 250 -2.26 -5.18 -4.31
C LEU A 250 -2.79 -6.55 -3.89
N ASP A 251 -4.11 -6.69 -3.90
CA ASP A 251 -4.85 -7.88 -3.50
C ASP A 251 -4.54 -9.01 -4.50
N PHE A 252 -3.45 -9.75 -4.24
CA PHE A 252 -3.00 -10.84 -5.09
C PHE A 252 -3.66 -12.14 -4.66
N THR A 253 -3.54 -12.59 -3.41
CA THR A 253 -4.35 -13.69 -2.89
C THR A 253 -4.29 -13.57 -1.38
N ASP A 254 -5.35 -13.07 -0.76
CA ASP A 254 -5.40 -12.86 0.69
C ASP A 254 -4.96 -14.12 1.45
N LYS A 255 -4.08 -13.92 2.44
CA LYS A 255 -3.39 -14.97 3.20
C LYS A 255 -4.32 -15.88 4.02
N ARG A 256 -5.57 -15.48 4.24
CA ARG A 256 -6.56 -16.22 5.03
C ARG A 256 -7.73 -16.64 4.17
N ASP A 257 -8.27 -15.70 3.40
CA ASP A 257 -9.52 -15.93 2.68
C ASP A 257 -9.30 -16.34 1.21
N GLY A 258 -8.15 -15.98 0.61
CA GLY A 258 -7.66 -16.56 -0.63
C GLY A 258 -8.48 -16.29 -1.89
N TYR A 259 -9.23 -15.19 -1.94
CA TYR A 259 -10.12 -14.94 -3.09
C TYR A 259 -9.37 -14.39 -4.30
N ASP A 260 -9.59 -15.02 -5.45
CA ASP A 260 -8.90 -14.72 -6.70
C ASP A 260 -9.83 -14.63 -7.92
N PHE A 261 -11.15 -14.61 -7.71
CA PHE A 261 -12.18 -14.66 -8.75
C PHE A 261 -12.58 -13.29 -9.31
N TYR A 262 -11.85 -12.23 -8.97
CA TYR A 262 -12.03 -10.87 -9.43
C TYR A 262 -10.69 -10.25 -9.85
N PRO A 263 -10.63 -9.13 -10.60
CA PRO A 263 -9.36 -8.51 -11.00
C PRO A 263 -8.44 -8.15 -9.82
N LEU A 264 -7.15 -7.99 -10.05
CA LEU A 264 -6.26 -7.44 -9.03
C LEU A 264 -6.74 -6.04 -8.62
N GLN A 265 -6.65 -5.71 -7.34
CA GLN A 265 -7.13 -4.44 -6.82
C GLN A 265 -6.29 -3.93 -5.65
N THR A 266 -6.14 -2.62 -5.54
CA THR A 266 -5.79 -1.94 -4.29
C THR A 266 -7.05 -1.31 -3.69
N LEU A 267 -7.10 -1.23 -2.36
CA LEU A 267 -8.24 -0.69 -1.59
C LEU A 267 -7.85 0.42 -0.60
N GLN A 268 -6.63 0.35 -0.05
CA GLN A 268 -6.23 1.20 1.07
C GLN A 268 -6.23 2.71 0.75
N PRO A 269 -5.80 3.18 -0.44
CA PRO A 269 -5.89 4.61 -0.78
C PRO A 269 -7.30 5.18 -0.63
N PHE A 270 -8.32 4.40 -1.02
CA PHE A 270 -9.73 4.79 -0.93
C PHE A 270 -10.30 4.57 0.47
N ALA A 271 -9.88 3.51 1.17
CA ALA A 271 -10.28 3.29 2.56
C ALA A 271 -9.83 4.45 3.47
N VAL A 272 -8.58 4.94 3.28
CA VAL A 272 -8.03 6.05 4.04
C VAL A 272 -8.70 7.37 3.66
N LEU A 273 -8.91 7.64 2.36
CA LEU A 273 -9.61 8.85 1.91
C LEU A 273 -11.06 8.90 2.41
N GLU A 274 -11.76 7.76 2.38
CA GLU A 274 -13.14 7.66 2.86
C GLU A 274 -13.22 7.85 4.37
N MET A 275 -12.29 7.26 5.13
CA MET A 275 -12.15 7.49 6.57
C MET A 275 -11.95 8.98 6.88
N VAL A 276 -11.06 9.66 6.15
CA VAL A 276 -10.82 11.12 6.31
C VAL A 276 -12.11 11.91 6.09
N ALA A 277 -12.86 11.61 5.03
CA ALA A 277 -14.12 12.27 4.72
C ALA A 277 -15.21 11.96 5.76
N ARG A 278 -15.39 10.68 6.11
CA ARG A 278 -16.41 10.19 7.04
C ARG A 278 -16.23 10.74 8.45
N LEU A 279 -14.99 10.94 8.88
CA LEU A 279 -14.65 11.51 10.17
C LEU A 279 -14.61 13.05 10.18
N GLY A 280 -14.86 13.70 9.03
CA GLY A 280 -14.82 15.16 8.90
C GLY A 280 -13.41 15.74 9.04
N LEU A 281 -12.36 14.94 8.81
CA LEU A 281 -10.96 15.38 8.88
C LEU A 281 -10.54 16.20 7.66
N GLY A 282 -11.19 15.97 6.52
CA GLY A 282 -11.01 16.70 5.27
C GLY A 282 -12.15 16.38 4.29
N LYS A 283 -12.29 17.17 3.22
CA LYS A 283 -13.26 16.86 2.15
C LYS A 283 -12.61 16.00 1.09
N ALA A 284 -13.26 14.91 0.69
CA ALA A 284 -12.66 13.93 -0.22
C ALA A 284 -12.17 14.53 -1.54
N GLU A 285 -12.89 15.53 -2.07
CA GLU A 285 -12.59 16.20 -3.33
C GLU A 285 -11.40 17.17 -3.23
N GLU A 286 -11.06 17.61 -2.03
CA GLU A 286 -9.98 18.57 -1.76
C GLU A 286 -8.71 17.87 -1.23
N VAL A 287 -8.81 16.59 -0.85
CA VAL A 287 -7.70 15.81 -0.31
C VAL A 287 -6.89 15.15 -1.42
N ARG A 288 -5.59 15.41 -1.45
CA ARG A 288 -4.64 14.71 -2.32
C ARG A 288 -4.18 13.40 -1.70
N VAL A 289 -4.19 12.33 -2.49
CA VAL A 289 -3.76 11.00 -2.06
C VAL A 289 -2.45 10.63 -2.74
N VAL A 290 -1.40 10.45 -1.95
CA VAL A 290 -0.08 10.02 -2.42
C VAL A 290 0.18 8.60 -1.96
N CYS A 291 0.54 7.71 -2.87
CA CYS A 291 0.95 6.36 -2.57
C CYS A 291 2.47 6.22 -2.72
N MET A 292 3.09 5.41 -1.85
CA MET A 292 4.52 5.10 -1.92
C MET A 292 4.72 3.60 -1.77
N ASP A 293 5.42 2.99 -2.72
CA ASP A 293 5.75 1.57 -2.68
C ASP A 293 7.02 1.32 -3.51
N LEU A 294 7.77 0.28 -3.18
CA LEU A 294 8.97 -0.13 -3.93
C LEU A 294 8.67 -1.30 -4.87
N ASN A 295 7.51 -1.96 -4.71
CA ASN A 295 7.09 -3.06 -5.54
C ASN A 295 6.54 -2.56 -6.89
N SER A 296 7.23 -2.91 -7.96
CA SER A 296 6.89 -2.48 -9.32
C SER A 296 5.47 -2.87 -9.77
N ALA A 297 4.92 -3.99 -9.29
CA ALA A 297 3.56 -4.40 -9.61
C ALA A 297 2.51 -3.48 -8.98
N VAL A 298 2.73 -3.11 -7.71
CA VAL A 298 1.86 -2.17 -6.98
C VAL A 298 1.95 -0.80 -7.64
N VAL A 299 3.16 -0.30 -7.92
CA VAL A 299 3.40 0.97 -8.61
C VAL A 299 2.65 1.01 -9.95
N ALA A 300 2.84 -0.01 -10.79
CA ALA A 300 2.20 -0.08 -12.10
C ALA A 300 0.67 -0.15 -12.01
N HIS A 301 0.12 -0.87 -11.02
CA HIS A 301 -1.32 -0.95 -10.81
C HIS A 301 -1.91 0.41 -10.41
N VAL A 302 -1.30 1.11 -9.46
CA VAL A 302 -1.77 2.42 -8.99
C VAL A 302 -1.64 3.49 -10.09
N GLN A 303 -0.57 3.45 -10.89
CA GLN A 303 -0.43 4.36 -12.04
C GLN A 303 -1.54 4.14 -13.08
N LYS A 304 -1.80 2.89 -13.47
CA LYS A 304 -2.90 2.54 -14.40
C LYS A 304 -4.27 2.91 -13.85
N LEU A 305 -4.47 2.74 -12.55
CA LEU A 305 -5.67 3.18 -11.83
C LEU A 305 -5.86 4.70 -11.95
N ALA A 306 -4.80 5.49 -11.76
CA ALA A 306 -4.88 6.95 -11.89
C ALA A 306 -5.14 7.39 -13.34
N GLU A 307 -4.51 6.74 -14.32
CA GLU A 307 -4.78 6.96 -15.75
C GLU A 307 -6.24 6.64 -16.11
N ARG A 308 -6.78 5.53 -15.60
CA ARG A 308 -8.18 5.15 -15.76
C ARG A 308 -9.11 6.23 -15.21
N GLY A 309 -8.79 6.79 -14.04
CA GLY A 309 -9.51 7.91 -13.45
C GLY A 309 -9.49 9.16 -14.31
N ARG A 310 -8.32 9.56 -14.80
CA ARG A 310 -8.16 10.70 -15.73
C ARG A 310 -8.94 10.51 -17.03
N ALA A 311 -9.12 9.26 -17.47
CA ALA A 311 -9.98 8.91 -18.59
C ALA A 311 -11.50 8.86 -18.25
N GLY A 312 -11.90 9.31 -17.06
CA GLY A 312 -13.30 9.34 -16.62
C GLY A 312 -13.91 7.98 -16.30
N ARG A 313 -13.10 6.94 -16.14
CA ARG A 313 -13.59 5.57 -15.91
C ARG A 313 -13.56 5.22 -14.42
N PRO A 314 -14.66 4.72 -13.83
CA PRO A 314 -14.70 4.35 -12.42
C PRO A 314 -13.82 3.13 -12.16
N TYR A 315 -13.36 2.98 -10.92
CA TYR A 315 -12.61 1.81 -10.47
C TYR A 315 -13.48 0.94 -9.57
N THR A 316 -13.80 -0.27 -10.03
CA THR A 316 -14.68 -1.18 -9.29
C THR A 316 -13.86 -2.07 -8.38
N VAL A 317 -14.10 -1.98 -7.07
CA VAL A 317 -13.54 -2.89 -6.07
C VAL A 317 -14.55 -3.95 -5.68
N GLN A 318 -14.09 -5.19 -5.51
CA GLN A 318 -14.86 -6.32 -4.99
C GLN A 318 -14.50 -6.53 -3.53
N LEU A 319 -15.50 -6.71 -2.68
CA LEU A 319 -15.37 -6.79 -1.24
C LEU A 319 -15.97 -8.11 -0.78
N PRO A 320 -15.27 -9.25 -0.98
CA PRO A 320 -15.72 -10.53 -0.48
C PRO A 320 -15.64 -10.57 1.05
N ARG A 321 -16.51 -11.38 1.65
CA ARG A 321 -16.52 -11.68 3.08
C ARG A 321 -16.99 -13.12 3.28
N ASP A 322 -16.24 -13.90 4.05
CA ASP A 322 -16.73 -15.20 4.56
C ASP A 322 -17.61 -14.96 5.80
N PRO A 323 -18.92 -15.27 5.79
CA PRO A 323 -19.75 -15.20 7.00
C PRO A 323 -19.25 -16.09 8.15
N ARG A 324 -18.47 -17.14 7.87
CA ARG A 324 -17.89 -18.04 8.87
C ARG A 324 -16.70 -17.44 9.60
N ALA A 325 -16.10 -16.35 9.09
CA ALA A 325 -14.99 -15.66 9.75
C ALA A 325 -15.42 -14.89 11.01
N GLN A 326 -16.71 -14.92 11.38
CA GLN A 326 -17.27 -14.35 12.62
C GLN A 326 -16.80 -12.92 12.90
N TRP A 327 -16.83 -12.05 11.88
CA TRP A 327 -16.50 -10.64 12.06
C TRP A 327 -17.42 -9.99 13.10
N SER A 328 -16.88 -9.06 13.89
CA SER A 328 -17.66 -8.27 14.84
C SER A 328 -18.75 -7.45 14.13
N PRO A 329 -19.84 -7.08 14.81
CA PRO A 329 -20.87 -6.21 14.24
C PRO A 329 -20.30 -4.91 13.64
N GLU A 330 -19.29 -4.33 14.29
CA GLU A 330 -18.62 -3.10 13.86
C GLU A 330 -17.80 -3.33 12.59
N ALA A 331 -17.04 -4.43 12.50
CA ALA A 331 -16.29 -4.79 11.29
C ALA A 331 -17.24 -5.09 10.11
N ILE A 332 -18.37 -5.74 10.37
CA ILE A 332 -19.43 -5.95 9.36
C ILE A 332 -20.03 -4.62 8.93
N SER A 333 -20.27 -3.70 9.87
CA SER A 333 -20.78 -2.36 9.57
C SER A 333 -19.78 -1.60 8.70
N TYR A 334 -18.49 -1.61 9.03
CA TYR A 334 -17.44 -1.01 8.21
C TYR A 334 -17.45 -1.58 6.78
N TRP A 335 -17.49 -2.92 6.65
CA TRP A 335 -17.59 -3.58 5.34
C TRP A 335 -18.85 -3.24 4.58
N LYS A 336 -20.00 -3.00 5.24
CA LYS A 336 -21.26 -2.58 4.59
C LYS A 336 -21.25 -1.14 4.12
N ASN A 337 -20.50 -0.28 4.79
CA ASN A 337 -20.51 1.16 4.54
C ASN A 337 -19.30 1.64 3.74
N PHE A 338 -18.29 0.80 3.52
CA PHE A 338 -17.22 1.13 2.58
C PHE A 338 -17.82 1.47 1.21
N GLY A 339 -17.39 2.59 0.64
CA GLY A 339 -17.79 3.12 -0.64
C GLY A 339 -18.94 4.13 -0.62
N ASP A 340 -19.54 4.42 0.54
CA ASP A 340 -20.74 5.27 0.62
C ASP A 340 -20.46 6.74 0.26
N ILE A 341 -19.23 7.20 0.46
CA ILE A 341 -18.83 8.58 0.14
C ILE A 341 -18.15 8.66 -1.22
N LEU A 342 -17.21 7.76 -1.50
CA LEU A 342 -16.33 7.87 -2.66
C LEU A 342 -16.87 7.20 -3.92
N GLY A 343 -17.96 6.46 -3.81
CA GLY A 343 -18.42 5.63 -4.91
C GLY A 343 -19.90 5.31 -4.84
N SER A 344 -20.28 4.26 -5.56
CA SER A 344 -21.66 3.77 -5.55
C SER A 344 -21.68 2.25 -5.63
N PRO A 345 -22.66 1.58 -4.99
CA PRO A 345 -22.82 0.15 -5.10
C PRO A 345 -23.03 -0.27 -6.56
N VAL A 346 -22.37 -1.34 -6.97
CA VAL A 346 -22.58 -1.98 -8.27
C VAL A 346 -22.77 -3.48 -8.10
N LYS A 347 -23.28 -4.14 -9.14
CA LYS A 347 -23.48 -5.59 -9.12
C LYS A 347 -22.12 -6.28 -8.90
N PRO A 348 -21.97 -7.10 -7.84
CA PRO A 348 -20.74 -7.84 -7.60
C PRO A 348 -20.55 -8.93 -8.66
N LEU A 349 -19.28 -9.33 -8.86
CA LEU A 349 -18.96 -10.49 -9.69
C LEU A 349 -19.54 -11.77 -9.05
N PRO A 350 -19.91 -12.78 -9.88
CA PRO A 350 -20.43 -14.04 -9.37
C PRO A 350 -19.38 -14.76 -8.52
N VAL A 351 -19.81 -15.31 -7.39
CA VAL A 351 -18.96 -16.13 -6.51
C VAL A 351 -18.89 -17.55 -7.08
N PRO A 352 -17.68 -18.12 -7.26
CA PRO A 352 -17.52 -19.53 -7.61
C PRO A 352 -18.25 -20.45 -6.63
N ALA A 353 -18.92 -21.49 -7.14
CA ALA A 353 -19.65 -22.45 -6.31
C ALA A 353 -18.75 -23.16 -5.27
N THR A 354 -17.45 -23.28 -5.56
CA THR A 354 -16.43 -23.84 -4.66
C THR A 354 -16.17 -22.98 -3.41
N LEU A 355 -16.57 -21.70 -3.42
CA LEU A 355 -16.45 -20.77 -2.29
C LEU A 355 -17.76 -20.62 -1.51
N GLY A 356 -18.59 -21.67 -1.49
CA GLY A 356 -19.94 -21.65 -0.92
C GLY A 356 -20.09 -20.83 0.37
N GLY A 357 -21.09 -19.96 0.40
CA GLY A 357 -21.40 -19.09 1.54
C GLY A 357 -20.70 -17.73 1.53
N VAL A 358 -19.68 -17.52 0.71
CA VAL A 358 -19.04 -16.20 0.57
C VAL A 358 -20.01 -15.18 0.00
N VAL A 359 -20.08 -14.02 0.64
CA VAL A 359 -20.88 -12.88 0.18
C VAL A 359 -19.97 -11.80 -0.37
N VAL A 360 -20.40 -11.10 -1.41
CA VAL A 360 -19.60 -10.06 -2.07
C VAL A 360 -20.41 -8.79 -2.23
N ARG A 361 -19.80 -7.66 -1.87
CA ARG A 361 -20.23 -6.33 -2.31
C ARG A 361 -19.28 -5.84 -3.39
N ALA A 362 -19.75 -4.94 -4.24
CA ALA A 362 -18.88 -4.20 -5.14
C ALA A 362 -19.22 -2.72 -5.12
N VAL A 363 -18.17 -1.91 -5.21
CA VAL A 363 -18.28 -0.45 -5.21
C VAL A 363 -17.53 0.08 -6.41
N ALA A 364 -18.18 0.92 -7.21
CA ALA A 364 -17.52 1.71 -8.24
C ALA A 364 -17.05 3.03 -7.63
N ILE A 365 -15.74 3.14 -7.37
CA ILE A 365 -15.10 4.37 -6.92
C ILE A 365 -15.14 5.39 -8.06
N GLY A 366 -15.54 6.61 -7.74
CA GLY A 366 -15.67 7.70 -8.71
C GLY A 366 -14.33 8.03 -9.39
N PRO A 367 -14.33 8.28 -10.72
CA PRO A 367 -13.12 8.56 -11.47
C PRO A 367 -12.35 9.76 -10.92
N GLN A 368 -13.04 10.77 -10.40
CA GLN A 368 -12.44 11.96 -9.80
C GLN A 368 -11.51 11.63 -8.62
N PHE A 369 -11.83 10.62 -7.80
CA PHE A 369 -10.99 10.24 -6.67
C PHE A 369 -9.77 9.43 -7.13
N THR A 370 -9.94 8.61 -8.18
CA THR A 370 -8.83 7.81 -8.74
C THR A 370 -7.86 8.68 -9.54
N ALA A 371 -8.34 9.70 -10.24
CA ALA A 371 -7.54 10.58 -11.11
C ALA A 371 -6.47 11.37 -10.35
N HIS A 372 -6.72 11.65 -9.07
CA HIS A 372 -5.87 12.43 -8.18
C HIS A 372 -4.95 11.58 -7.28
N VAL A 373 -4.88 10.26 -7.50
CA VAL A 373 -3.91 9.41 -6.83
C VAL A 373 -2.54 9.59 -7.50
N GLU A 374 -1.56 10.04 -6.71
CA GLU A 374 -0.14 10.10 -7.09
C GLU A 374 0.58 8.83 -6.61
N MET A 375 1.60 8.38 -7.35
CA MET A 375 2.37 7.18 -7.01
C MET A 375 3.86 7.45 -7.10
N TYR A 376 4.59 7.28 -6.00
CA TYR A 376 6.05 7.31 -5.98
C TYR A 376 6.63 5.90 -5.81
N ASN A 377 7.53 5.53 -6.72
CA ASN A 377 8.39 4.37 -6.50
C ASN A 377 9.45 4.74 -5.45
N ALA A 378 9.20 4.41 -4.19
CA ALA A 378 10.04 4.81 -3.08
C ALA A 378 10.13 3.70 -2.03
N ASN A 379 11.36 3.44 -1.59
CA ASN A 379 11.61 2.66 -0.39
C ASN A 379 11.57 3.59 0.83
N ILE A 380 10.54 3.47 1.67
CA ILE A 380 10.32 4.38 2.81
C ILE A 380 11.47 4.41 3.83
N VAL A 381 12.31 3.36 3.88
CA VAL A 381 13.48 3.30 4.76
C VAL A 381 14.67 4.05 4.17
N ALA A 382 14.85 3.98 2.84
CA ALA A 382 16.05 4.46 2.18
C ALA A 382 15.88 5.79 1.44
N GLN A 383 14.65 6.07 0.99
CA GLN A 383 14.34 7.14 0.07
C GLN A 383 13.21 8.02 0.60
N THR A 384 13.17 9.23 0.09
CA THR A 384 12.23 10.26 0.50
C THR A 384 11.75 11.07 -0.68
N VAL A 385 10.68 11.82 -0.43
CA VAL A 385 10.14 12.82 -1.36
C VAL A 385 10.37 14.19 -0.75
N ASP A 386 11.07 15.07 -1.47
CA ASP A 386 11.28 16.45 -1.01
C ASP A 386 10.02 17.28 -1.22
N LEU A 387 9.30 17.53 -0.13
CA LEU A 387 8.12 18.37 -0.12
C LEU A 387 8.52 19.81 0.25
N PRO A 388 8.07 20.83 -0.51
CA PRO A 388 8.26 22.21 -0.11
C PRO A 388 7.68 22.48 1.29
N PRO A 389 8.23 23.45 2.04
CA PRO A 389 7.69 23.82 3.35
C PRO A 389 6.19 24.13 3.28
N GLY A 390 5.41 23.53 4.20
CA GLY A 390 3.95 23.67 4.23
C GLY A 390 3.19 22.89 3.15
N GLN A 391 3.87 21.96 2.47
CA GLN A 391 3.27 20.99 1.54
C GLN A 391 3.51 19.55 2.00
N GLY A 392 3.78 19.36 3.29
CA GLY A 392 3.95 18.06 3.92
C GLY A 392 2.65 17.26 3.91
N PHE A 393 2.70 16.09 4.53
CA PHE A 393 1.51 15.27 4.76
C PHE A 393 0.85 15.63 6.09
N ASP A 394 -0.48 15.69 6.09
CA ASP A 394 -1.28 15.80 7.31
C ASP A 394 -1.51 14.43 7.96
N LEU A 395 -1.51 13.38 7.13
CA LEU A 395 -1.69 11.99 7.56
C LEU A 395 -0.80 11.06 6.73
N VAL A 396 0.00 10.24 7.40
CA VAL A 396 0.77 9.14 6.81
C VAL A 396 0.28 7.82 7.42
N VAL A 397 -0.02 6.84 6.58
CA VAL A 397 -0.43 5.49 7.00
C VAL A 397 0.59 4.48 6.48
N ALA A 398 1.07 3.58 7.34
CA ALA A 398 1.94 2.46 6.98
C ALA A 398 1.51 1.18 7.72
N THR A 399 0.47 0.50 7.23
CA THR A 399 -0.02 -0.76 7.84
C THR A 399 0.66 -1.97 7.25
N ASN A 400 1.18 -2.86 8.10
CA ASN A 400 1.89 -4.08 7.73
C ASN A 400 3.10 -3.82 6.83
N VAL A 401 3.68 -2.62 6.88
CA VAL A 401 4.87 -2.24 6.10
C VAL A 401 6.13 -2.33 6.96
N LEU A 402 6.12 -1.74 8.14
CA LEU A 402 7.34 -1.60 8.94
C LEU A 402 7.80 -2.92 9.60
N VAL A 403 6.92 -3.93 9.63
CA VAL A 403 7.20 -5.28 10.15
C VAL A 403 8.24 -6.08 9.34
N TYR A 404 8.57 -5.64 8.12
CA TYR A 404 9.56 -6.28 7.25
C TYR A 404 10.99 -5.79 7.46
N TYR A 405 11.20 -4.87 8.40
CA TYR A 405 12.47 -4.21 8.64
C TYR A 405 12.94 -4.44 10.06
N ASP A 406 14.25 -4.40 10.26
CA ASP A 406 14.84 -4.42 11.61
C ASP A 406 14.56 -3.12 12.37
N ARG A 407 14.96 -3.05 13.64
CA ARG A 407 14.67 -1.87 14.49
C ARG A 407 15.36 -0.59 14.05
N PHE A 408 16.57 -0.66 13.48
CA PHE A 408 17.28 0.51 12.98
C PHE A 408 16.62 1.05 11.71
N GLN A 409 16.29 0.15 10.78
CA GLN A 409 15.53 0.47 9.58
C GLN A 409 14.13 1.03 9.90
N GLN A 410 13.44 0.50 10.92
CA GLN A 410 12.20 1.07 11.43
C GLN A 410 12.40 2.51 11.96
N ALA A 411 13.46 2.75 12.72
CA ALA A 411 13.78 4.09 13.22
C ALA A 411 14.11 5.07 12.07
N LEU A 412 14.80 4.62 11.02
CA LEU A 412 15.04 5.40 9.79
C LEU A 412 13.73 5.75 9.08
N ALA A 413 12.82 4.78 8.91
CA ALA A 413 11.51 5.05 8.32
C ALA A 413 10.70 6.05 9.16
N MET A 414 10.70 5.93 10.49
CA MET A 414 10.04 6.88 11.39
C MET A 414 10.60 8.30 11.22
N ALA A 415 11.92 8.45 11.18
CA ALA A 415 12.59 9.74 10.97
C ALA A 415 12.23 10.34 9.60
N ASN A 416 12.23 9.52 8.55
CA ASN A 416 11.87 9.93 7.20
C ASN A 416 10.40 10.37 7.11
N ILE A 417 9.48 9.60 7.70
CA ILE A 417 8.06 9.95 7.79
C ILE A 417 7.88 11.28 8.54
N ALA A 418 8.60 11.48 9.65
CA ALA A 418 8.56 12.73 10.41
C ALA A 418 8.99 13.94 9.56
N ARG A 419 9.94 13.76 8.63
CA ARG A 419 10.38 14.83 7.72
C ARG A 419 9.35 15.13 6.62
N MET A 420 8.60 14.12 6.16
CA MET A 420 7.58 14.30 5.14
C MET A 420 6.23 14.80 5.71
N LEU A 421 6.01 14.69 7.02
CA LEU A 421 4.83 15.25 7.70
C LEU A 421 4.96 16.76 7.89
N ASP A 422 3.85 17.47 7.75
CA ASP A 422 3.73 18.83 8.26
C ASP A 422 3.65 18.82 9.80
N ARG A 423 3.98 19.97 10.43
CA ARG A 423 3.86 20.10 11.89
C ARG A 423 2.42 19.83 12.35
N GLY A 424 2.26 18.97 13.35
CA GLY A 424 0.96 18.50 13.82
C GLY A 424 0.35 17.36 12.99
N GLY A 425 0.97 16.99 11.85
CA GLY A 425 0.57 15.86 11.04
C GLY A 425 0.67 14.53 11.80
N ILE A 426 -0.10 13.54 11.36
CA ILE A 426 -0.31 12.27 12.07
C ILE A 426 0.33 11.11 11.31
N PHE A 427 1.02 10.25 12.03
CA PHE A 427 1.51 8.97 11.51
C PHE A 427 0.80 7.80 12.21
N LEU A 428 0.24 6.89 11.41
CA LEU A 428 -0.39 5.65 11.85
C LEU A 428 0.38 4.43 11.34
N ALA A 429 0.67 3.49 12.22
CA ALA A 429 1.19 2.16 11.91
C ALA A 429 0.47 1.11 12.76
N ASN A 430 0.40 -0.14 12.30
CA ASN A 430 -0.28 -1.23 13.01
C ASN A 430 0.67 -2.34 13.51
N ASN A 431 1.97 -2.05 13.59
CA ASN A 431 2.99 -2.95 14.15
C ASN A 431 3.83 -2.20 15.18
N VAL A 432 4.31 -2.91 16.21
CA VAL A 432 5.13 -2.33 17.27
C VAL A 432 6.40 -1.72 16.68
N LEU A 433 6.62 -0.42 16.93
CA LEU A 433 7.78 0.35 16.49
C LEU A 433 8.80 0.54 17.63
N PRO A 434 10.09 0.81 17.32
CA PRO A 434 11.11 1.00 18.34
C PRO A 434 10.78 2.21 19.23
N SER A 435 11.13 2.14 20.51
CA SER A 435 11.05 3.29 21.42
C SER A 435 12.17 4.30 21.20
N GLN A 436 13.34 3.83 20.76
CA GLN A 436 14.46 4.66 20.30
C GLN A 436 14.21 5.11 18.86
N HIS A 437 13.64 6.31 18.71
CA HIS A 437 13.48 7.00 17.43
C HIS A 437 13.70 8.51 17.61
N THR A 438 13.85 9.23 16.50
CA THR A 438 14.08 10.68 16.51
C THR A 438 13.00 11.43 17.29
N GLY A 439 13.38 12.54 17.93
CA GLY A 439 12.47 13.38 18.72
C GLY A 439 11.38 14.11 17.91
N GLY A 440 11.39 14.00 16.57
CA GLY A 440 10.41 14.63 15.68
C GLY A 440 9.00 14.04 15.77
N LEU A 441 8.83 12.85 16.33
CA LEU A 441 7.52 12.22 16.51
C LEU A 441 7.17 12.14 18.00
N GLU A 442 6.01 12.68 18.36
CA GLU A 442 5.39 12.53 19.68
C GLU A 442 4.43 11.33 19.65
N TYR A 443 4.64 10.34 20.51
CA TYR A 443 3.69 9.24 20.67
C TYR A 443 2.42 9.71 21.37
N LEU A 444 1.27 9.53 20.73
CA LEU A 444 -0.04 9.92 21.26
C LEU A 444 -0.82 8.77 21.88
N GLY A 445 -0.47 7.54 21.54
CA GLY A 445 -1.10 6.34 22.10
C GLY A 445 -1.25 5.21 21.11
N ARG A 446 -1.93 4.17 21.58
CA ARG A 446 -2.23 2.94 20.84
C ARG A 446 -3.69 2.57 21.04
N ARG A 447 -4.29 1.95 20.03
CA ARG A 447 -5.62 1.32 20.14
C ARG A 447 -5.59 -0.08 19.52
N THR A 448 -5.96 -1.05 20.33
CA THR A 448 -6.28 -2.41 19.88
C THR A 448 -7.72 -2.43 19.37
N THR A 449 -7.92 -2.90 18.14
CA THR A 449 -9.24 -3.05 17.54
C THR A 449 -9.48 -4.52 17.17
N PRO A 450 -10.36 -5.24 17.90
CA PRO A 450 -10.70 -6.60 17.54
C PRO A 450 -11.59 -6.63 16.29
N PHE A 451 -11.32 -7.56 15.40
CA PHE A 451 -12.11 -7.85 14.21
C PHE A 451 -13.14 -8.96 14.45
N THR A 452 -12.98 -9.75 15.50
CA THR A 452 -13.91 -10.80 15.92
C THR A 452 -14.40 -10.56 17.35
N PRO A 453 -15.61 -11.02 17.73
CA PRO A 453 -16.11 -10.89 19.11
C PRO A 453 -15.22 -11.54 20.17
N SER A 454 -14.49 -12.60 19.80
CA SER A 454 -13.55 -13.28 20.70
C SER A 454 -12.30 -12.45 21.02
N GLY A 455 -12.02 -11.39 20.25
CA GLY A 455 -10.78 -10.63 20.36
C GLY A 455 -9.52 -11.38 19.87
N ALA A 456 -9.69 -12.61 19.35
CA ALA A 456 -8.57 -13.44 18.88
C ALA A 456 -7.90 -12.89 17.61
N TYR A 457 -8.59 -12.02 16.87
CA TYR A 457 -8.07 -11.38 15.68
C TYR A 457 -8.39 -9.88 15.71
N GLY A 458 -7.41 -9.05 15.35
CA GLY A 458 -7.47 -7.60 15.45
C GLY A 458 -6.12 -6.97 15.12
N ASP A 459 -6.09 -5.64 15.08
CA ASP A 459 -4.88 -4.85 14.86
C ASP A 459 -4.63 -3.89 16.03
N ASP A 460 -3.34 -3.66 16.31
CA ASP A 460 -2.86 -2.67 17.27
C ASP A 460 -2.34 -1.44 16.53
N VAL A 461 -3.14 -0.38 16.42
CA VAL A 461 -2.73 0.86 15.74
C VAL A 461 -2.03 1.79 16.72
N LEU A 462 -0.79 2.17 16.41
CA LEU A 462 -0.03 3.21 17.10
C LEU A 462 -0.21 4.54 16.38
N VAL A 463 -0.18 5.62 17.18
CA VAL A 463 -0.34 6.98 16.67
C VAL A 463 0.79 7.88 17.14
N TYR A 464 1.37 8.59 16.18
CA TYR A 464 2.37 9.60 16.41
C TYR A 464 1.94 10.93 15.79
N ARG A 465 2.40 12.04 16.38
CA ARG A 465 2.23 13.39 15.85
C ARG A 465 3.58 14.01 15.56
N ARG A 466 3.70 14.68 14.42
CA ARG A 466 4.87 15.50 14.11
C ARG A 466 4.93 16.71 15.03
N ARG A 467 6.03 16.85 15.77
CA ARG A 467 6.33 18.05 16.59
C ARG A 467 6.65 19.28 15.74
#